data_AF-A0A951K2U7-F1
#
_entry.id   AF-A0A951K2U7-F1
#
_cell.length_a   1.000
_cell.length_b   1.000
_cell.length_c   1.000
_cell.angle_alpha   90.00
_cell.angle_beta   90.00
_cell.angle_gamma   90.00
#
_symmetry.space_group_name_H-M   'P 1'
#
loop_
_entity.id
_entity.type
_entity.pdbx_description
1 polymer ?
#
loop_
_entity_poly.entity_id
_entity_poly.type
_entity_poly.pdbx_seq_one_letter_code
_entity_poly.pdbx_strand_id
1 'polypeptide(L)'
;MDLDDRVVLETPEGVAIELTLAGLGSRMAAFLLDWFLRAVVFVALMLLSALASADVDLGGWLVAMVTVVWFLLLFGYDVLFEVAAGGRTPGKRWTGIRVVDGNGGPVRFVTSVIRNLL
;
A
#
# COMPACT_ATOMS: atom_id res chain seq x y z
N MET A 1 -31.03 -9.20 6.55
CA MET A 1 -29.72 -9.77 6.91
C MET A 1 -28.72 -8.73 6.46
N ASP A 2 -28.31 -7.83 7.36
CA ASP A 2 -27.30 -6.83 7.03
C ASP A 2 -26.00 -7.59 6.72
N LEU A 3 -25.55 -7.52 5.46
CA LEU A 3 -24.36 -8.22 4.96
C LEU A 3 -23.06 -7.46 5.27
N ASP A 4 -23.18 -6.33 5.96
CA ASP A 4 -22.07 -5.48 6.31
C ASP A 4 -21.48 -5.94 7.64
N ASP A 5 -20.24 -6.42 7.58
CA ASP A 5 -19.48 -6.84 8.75
C ASP A 5 -19.03 -5.57 9.50
N ARG A 6 -19.40 -5.43 10.77
CA ARG A 6 -19.21 -4.20 11.54
C ARG A 6 -18.37 -4.45 12.79
N VAL A 7 -17.46 -3.53 13.08
CA VAL A 7 -16.62 -3.56 14.28
C VAL A 7 -16.97 -2.35 15.13
N VAL A 8 -17.35 -2.60 16.38
CA VAL A 8 -17.60 -1.55 17.38
C VAL A 8 -16.32 -1.35 18.19
N LEU A 9 -15.84 -0.11 18.23
CA LEU A 9 -14.68 0.29 19.01
C LEU A 9 -15.12 1.27 20.10
N GLU A 10 -14.80 0.97 21.35
CA GLU A 10 -14.99 1.90 22.45
C GLU A 10 -13.79 2.83 22.52
N THR A 11 -14.03 4.14 22.32
CA THR A 11 -12.96 5.13 22.46
C THR A 11 -12.78 5.54 23.92
N PRO A 12 -11.61 6.10 24.31
CA PRO A 12 -11.36 6.57 25.67
C PRO A 12 -12.36 7.62 26.18
N GLU A 13 -13.06 8.31 25.27
CA GLU A 13 -14.09 9.29 25.55
C GLU A 13 -15.45 8.65 25.92
N GLY A 14 -15.54 7.32 25.93
CA GLY A 14 -16.76 6.57 26.26
C GLY A 14 -17.79 6.53 25.13
N VAL A 15 -17.37 6.85 23.89
CA VAL A 15 -18.24 6.81 22.70
C VAL A 15 -17.91 5.57 21.88
N ALA A 16 -18.94 4.80 21.53
CA ALA A 16 -18.80 3.67 20.63
C ALA A 16 -18.76 4.16 19.17
N ILE A 17 -17.68 3.85 18.46
CA ILE A 17 -17.55 4.07 17.01
C ILE A 17 -17.84 2.75 16.30
N GLU A 18 -18.82 2.76 15.42
CA GLU A 18 -19.14 1.62 14.56
C GLU A 18 -18.43 1.80 13.20
N LEU A 19 -17.53 0.88 12.87
CA LEU A 19 -16.81 0.85 11.61
C LEU A 19 -17.36 -0.27 10.73
N THR A 20 -17.81 0.10 9.52
CA THR A 20 -18.12 -0.88 8.48
C THR A 20 -16.84 -1.41 7.87
N LEU A 21 -16.63 -2.72 7.94
CA LEU A 21 -15.49 -3.37 7.32
C LEU A 21 -15.65 -3.33 5.80
N ALA A 22 -14.56 -2.96 5.13
CA ALA A 22 -14.48 -3.04 3.68
C ALA A 22 -14.75 -4.48 3.22
N GLY A 23 -15.78 -4.66 2.38
CA GLY A 23 -16.12 -5.96 1.82
C GLY A 23 -14.99 -6.52 0.93
N LEU A 24 -14.96 -7.84 0.77
CA LEU A 24 -13.89 -8.55 0.04
C LEU A 24 -13.64 -7.97 -1.37
N GLY A 25 -14.70 -7.66 -2.12
CA GLY A 25 -14.59 -7.10 -3.47
C GLY A 25 -13.84 -5.77 -3.52
N SER A 26 -14.12 -4.86 -2.59
CA SER A 26 -13.43 -3.56 -2.50
C SER A 26 -11.95 -3.70 -2.16
N ARG A 27 -11.60 -4.68 -1.31
CA ARG A 27 -10.21 -5.01 -0.97
C ARG A 27 -9.46 -5.60 -2.15
N MET A 28 -10.08 -6.54 -2.87
CA MET A 28 -9.48 -7.15 -4.06
C MET A 28 -9.28 -6.13 -5.18
N ALA A 29 -10.27 -5.27 -5.44
CA ALA A 29 -10.13 -4.21 -6.44
C ALA A 29 -9.01 -3.22 -6.08
N ALA A 30 -8.91 -2.82 -4.81
CA ALA A 30 -7.82 -1.96 -4.35
C ALA A 30 -6.45 -2.62 -4.56
N PHE A 31 -6.33 -3.90 -4.17
CA PHE A 31 -5.11 -4.68 -4.35
C PHE A 31 -4.71 -4.77 -5.82
N LEU A 32 -5.63 -5.15 -6.72
CA LEU A 32 -5.35 -5.27 -8.16
C LEU A 32 -4.91 -3.94 -8.77
N LEU A 33 -5.54 -2.84 -8.39
CA LEU A 33 -5.17 -1.50 -8.85
C LEU A 33 -3.77 -1.11 -8.39
N ASP A 34 -3.46 -1.28 -7.10
CA ASP A 34 -2.12 -0.99 -6.58
C ASP A 34 -1.06 -1.91 -7.22
N TRP A 35 -1.38 -3.18 -7.46
CA TRP A 35 -0.47 -4.13 -8.11
C TRP A 35 -0.21 -3.74 -9.57
N PHE A 36 -1.26 -3.34 -10.29
CA PHE A 36 -1.13 -2.83 -11.67
C PHE A 36 -0.25 -1.58 -11.73
N LEU A 37 -0.44 -0.62 -10.82
CA LEU A 37 0.39 0.58 -10.76
C LEU A 37 1.87 0.24 -10.51
N ARG A 38 2.15 -0.67 -9.57
CA ARG A 38 3.53 -1.12 -9.30
C ARG A 38 4.12 -1.85 -10.51
N ALA A 39 3.35 -2.68 -11.19
CA ALA A 39 3.79 -3.36 -12.41
C ALA A 39 4.14 -2.37 -13.53
N VAL A 40 3.34 -1.32 -13.73
CA VAL A 40 3.63 -0.25 -14.69
C VAL A 40 4.95 0.45 -14.34
N VAL A 41 5.15 0.81 -13.06
CA VAL A 41 6.41 1.43 -12.61
C VAL A 41 7.60 0.49 -12.82
N PHE A 42 7.45 -0.81 -12.53
CA PHE A 42 8.51 -1.80 -12.74
C PHE A 42 8.90 -1.92 -14.21
N VAL A 43 7.92 -2.06 -15.11
CA VAL A 43 8.17 -2.14 -16.55
C VAL A 43 8.85 -0.86 -17.03
N ALA A 44 8.42 0.31 -16.57
CA ALA A 44 9.06 1.58 -16.90
C ALA A 44 10.54 1.63 -16.45
N LEU A 45 10.84 1.18 -15.22
CA LEU A 45 12.22 1.10 -14.71
C LEU A 45 13.10 0.15 -15.51
N MET A 46 12.55 -0.99 -15.94
CA MET A 46 13.26 -1.96 -16.78
C MET A 46 13.55 -1.38 -18.16
N LEU A 47 12.59 -0.71 -18.79
CA LEU A 47 12.78 -0.04 -20.09
C LEU A 47 13.82 1.07 -20.00
N LEU A 48 13.75 1.92 -18.98
CA LEU A 48 14.74 2.98 -18.75
C LEU A 48 16.15 2.43 -18.53
N SER A 49 16.25 1.32 -17.80
CA SER A 49 17.53 0.67 -17.54
C SER A 49 18.11 0.03 -18.80
N ALA A 50 17.26 -0.60 -19.64
CA ALA A 50 17.68 -1.14 -20.91
C ALA A 50 18.21 -0.05 -21.86
N LEU A 51 17.52 1.09 -21.94
CA LEU A 51 17.97 2.24 -22.73
C LEU A 51 19.30 2.79 -22.22
N ALA A 52 19.46 2.97 -20.91
CA ALA A 52 20.69 3.50 -20.31
C ALA A 52 21.90 2.56 -20.46
N SER A 53 21.67 1.24 -20.48
CA SER A 53 22.73 0.25 -20.69
C SER A 53 23.27 0.19 -22.13
N ALA A 54 22.58 0.80 -23.10
CA ALA A 54 23.05 0.83 -24.48
C ALA A 54 24.24 1.79 -24.68
N ASP A 55 24.35 2.83 -23.84
CA ASP A 55 25.34 3.89 -23.99
C ASP A 55 26.56 3.75 -23.05
N VAL A 56 26.47 2.94 -21.99
CA VAL A 56 27.50 2.85 -20.94
C VAL A 56 27.59 1.44 -20.36
N ASP A 57 28.81 0.95 -20.06
CA ASP A 57 29.05 -0.35 -19.39
C ASP A 57 28.71 -0.29 -17.89
N LEU A 58 27.42 -0.06 -17.61
CA LEU A 58 26.86 0.09 -16.26
C LEU A 58 25.82 -1.00 -15.92
N GLY A 59 25.73 -2.05 -16.74
CA GLY A 59 24.65 -3.05 -16.64
C GLY A 59 24.45 -3.62 -15.24
N GLY A 60 25.55 -3.99 -14.55
CA GLY A 60 25.49 -4.51 -13.18
C GLY A 60 24.97 -3.49 -12.15
N TRP A 61 25.38 -2.23 -12.26
CA TRP A 61 24.93 -1.15 -11.37
C TRP A 61 23.45 -0.82 -11.58
N LEU A 62 22.98 -0.79 -12.83
CA LEU A 62 21.58 -0.54 -13.16
C LEU A 62 20.67 -1.64 -12.61
N VAL A 63 21.05 -2.91 -12.77
CA VAL A 63 20.31 -4.04 -12.19
C VAL A 63 20.24 -3.94 -10.67
N ALA A 64 21.35 -3.62 -10.00
CA ALA A 64 21.36 -3.41 -8.55
C ALA A 64 20.41 -2.28 -8.13
N MET A 65 20.43 -1.15 -8.85
CA MET A 65 19.56 -0.01 -8.57
C MET A 65 18.08 -0.36 -8.77
N VAL A 66 17.71 -0.99 -9.88
CA VAL A 66 16.33 -1.44 -10.14
C VAL A 66 15.87 -2.41 -9.05
N THR A 67 16.74 -3.32 -8.62
CA THR A 67 16.42 -4.28 -7.55
C THR A 67 16.12 -3.58 -6.22
N VAL A 68 16.95 -2.61 -5.82
CA VAL A 68 16.72 -1.83 -4.60
C VAL A 68 15.45 -1.00 -4.67
N VAL A 69 15.21 -0.31 -5.80
CA VAL A 69 13.97 0.48 -5.99
C VAL A 69 12.75 -0.43 -5.96
N TRP A 70 12.83 -1.60 -6.60
CA TRP A 70 11.72 -2.56 -6.60
C TRP A 70 11.43 -3.12 -5.20
N PHE A 71 12.46 -3.43 -4.42
CA PHE A 71 12.32 -3.81 -3.02
C PHE A 71 11.61 -2.72 -2.21
N LEU A 72 12.05 -1.46 -2.34
CA LEU A 72 11.41 -0.32 -1.66
C LEU A 72 9.97 -0.11 -2.12
N LEU A 73 9.66 -0.32 -3.39
CA LEU A 73 8.29 -0.25 -3.89
C LEU A 73 7.42 -1.39 -3.38
N LEU A 74 7.94 -2.60 -3.20
CA LEU A 74 7.17 -3.73 -2.67
C LEU A 74 6.82 -3.52 -1.19
N PHE A 75 7.80 -3.20 -0.36
CA PHE A 75 7.61 -3.12 1.09
C PHE A 75 7.28 -1.70 1.58
N GLY A 76 7.91 -0.69 1.00
CA GLY A 76 7.80 0.70 1.45
C GLY A 76 6.56 1.42 0.94
N TYR A 77 5.97 1.02 -0.19
CA TYR A 77 4.80 1.70 -0.75
C TYR A 77 3.61 1.67 0.21
N ASP A 78 3.20 0.49 0.68
CA ASP A 78 2.05 0.39 1.58
C ASP A 78 2.30 1.13 2.88
N VAL A 79 3.50 0.99 3.47
CA VAL A 79 3.89 1.70 4.68
C VAL A 79 3.83 3.22 4.50
N LEU A 80 4.39 3.72 3.40
CA LEU A 80 4.39 5.16 3.10
C LEU A 80 2.97 5.70 2.96
N PHE A 81 2.11 5.03 2.19
CA PHE A 81 0.74 5.49 1.98
C PHE A 81 -0.14 5.31 3.23
N GLU A 82 0.12 4.31 4.05
CA GLU A 82 -0.63 4.09 5.28
C GLU A 82 -0.33 5.17 6.33
N VAL A 83 0.94 5.55 6.45
CA VAL A 83 1.39 6.54 7.43
C VAL A 83 1.19 7.97 6.93
N ALA A 84 1.64 8.28 5.70
CA ALA A 84 1.65 9.65 5.18
C ALA A 84 0.36 10.05 4.46
N ALA A 85 -0.41 9.10 3.94
CA ALA A 85 -1.63 9.35 3.17
C ALA A 85 -2.91 8.89 3.87
N GLY A 86 -2.88 8.80 5.21
CA GLY A 86 -4.06 8.53 6.04
C GLY A 86 -4.68 7.16 5.78
N GLY A 87 -3.84 6.13 5.62
CA GLY A 87 -4.31 4.75 5.41
C GLY A 87 -4.72 4.41 3.98
N ARG A 88 -4.42 5.27 3.00
CA ARG A 88 -4.99 5.19 1.64
C ARG A 88 -3.94 5.22 0.54
N THR A 89 -3.67 4.04 -0.02
CA THR A 89 -2.99 3.88 -1.31
C THR A 89 -3.90 4.34 -2.46
N PRO A 90 -3.36 4.68 -3.65
CA PRO A 90 -4.14 4.97 -4.85
C PRO A 90 -5.28 3.98 -5.12
N GLY A 91 -5.02 2.67 -5.07
CA GLY A 91 -6.06 1.66 -5.25
C GLY A 91 -7.15 1.74 -4.18
N LYS A 92 -6.77 1.89 -2.91
CA LYS A 92 -7.71 2.08 -1.78
C LYS A 92 -8.52 3.37 -1.92
N ARG A 93 -7.94 4.46 -2.44
CA ARG A 93 -8.65 5.71 -2.71
C ARG A 93 -9.75 5.53 -3.75
N TRP A 94 -9.47 4.79 -4.82
CA TRP A 94 -10.44 4.54 -5.89
C TRP A 94 -11.61 3.67 -5.42
N THR A 95 -11.35 2.70 -4.54
CA THR A 95 -12.41 1.85 -3.97
C THR A 95 -13.07 2.44 -2.72
N GLY A 96 -12.64 3.63 -2.28
CA GLY A 96 -13.23 4.35 -1.14
C GLY A 96 -12.85 3.80 0.24
N ILE A 97 -11.89 2.87 0.32
CA ILE A 97 -11.51 2.21 1.58
C ILE A 97 -10.27 2.87 2.19
N ARG A 98 -10.03 2.62 3.48
CA ARG A 98 -8.81 3.04 4.19
C ARG A 98 -8.43 2.06 5.28
N VAL A 99 -7.15 2.02 5.60
CA VAL A 99 -6.63 1.35 6.78
C VAL A 99 -6.70 2.32 7.96
N VAL A 100 -7.19 1.84 9.09
CA VAL A 100 -7.15 2.54 10.39
C VAL A 100 -6.49 1.65 11.42
N ASP A 101 -5.96 2.26 12.48
CA ASP A 101 -5.42 1.52 13.62
C ASP A 101 -6.55 0.82 14.40
N GLY A 102 -6.22 -0.12 15.30
CA GLY A 102 -7.18 -0.90 16.07
C GLY A 102 -8.15 -0.05 16.91
N ASN A 103 -7.74 1.18 17.27
CA ASN A 103 -8.57 2.14 18.00
C ASN A 103 -9.31 3.13 17.07
N GLY A 104 -9.34 2.88 15.75
CA GLY A 104 -9.95 3.77 14.75
C GLY A 104 -9.13 5.01 14.39
N GLY A 105 -7.97 5.19 15.03
CA GLY A 105 -7.04 6.30 14.79
C GLY A 105 -6.15 6.13 13.55
N PRO A 106 -5.26 7.10 13.28
CA PRO A 106 -4.31 7.03 12.18
C PRO A 106 -3.26 5.92 12.42
N VAL A 107 -2.85 5.27 11.33
CA VAL A 107 -1.87 4.18 11.39
C VAL A 107 -0.48 4.72 11.72
N ARG A 108 0.15 4.15 12.75
CA ARG A 108 1.53 4.49 13.15
C ARG A 108 2.55 3.73 12.31
N PHE A 109 3.74 4.31 12.13
CA PHE A 109 4.82 3.73 11.33
C PHE A 109 5.18 2.30 11.74
N VAL A 110 5.48 2.07 13.03
CA VAL A 110 5.87 0.73 13.52
C VAL A 110 4.77 -0.30 13.29
N THR A 111 3.51 0.06 13.56
CA THR A 111 2.35 -0.82 13.33
C THR A 111 2.20 -1.17 11.85
N SER A 112 2.35 -0.20 10.95
CA SER A 112 2.27 -0.44 9.50
C SER A 112 3.42 -1.31 9.02
N VAL A 113 4.65 -1.09 9.48
CA VAL A 113 5.82 -1.91 9.12
C VAL A 113 5.60 -3.37 9.55
N ILE A 114 5.20 -3.59 10.81
CA ILE A 114 4.91 -4.95 11.31
C ILE A 114 3.82 -5.61 10.47
N ARG A 115 2.73 -4.89 10.16
CA ARG A 115 1.63 -5.45 9.36
C ARG A 115 2.04 -5.80 7.92
N ASN A 116 2.93 -5.03 7.30
CA ASN A 116 3.35 -5.28 5.92
C ASN A 116 4.53 -6.27 5.80
N LEU A 117 5.16 -6.66 6.92
CA LEU A 117 6.28 -7.61 6.96
C LEU A 117 5.94 -8.98 7.58
N LEU A 118 4.82 -9.09 8.30
CA LEU A 118 4.25 -10.36 8.76
C LEU A 118 3.40 -11.01 7.66
#